data_AF-A0A4R3IAV1-F1
#
_entry.id   AF-A0A4R3IAV1-F1
#
_cell.length_a   1.000
_cell.length_b   1.000
_cell.length_c   1.000
_cell.angle_alpha   90.00
_cell.angle_beta   90.00
_cell.angle_gamma   90.00
#
_symmetry.space_group_name_H-M   'P 1'
#
loop_
_entity.id
_entity.type
_entity.pdbx_description
1 polymer ?
#
loop_
_entity_poly.entity_id
_entity_poly.type
_entity_poly.pdbx_seq_one_letter_code
_entity_poly.pdbx_strand_id
1 'polypeptide(L)'
;MKYSSDKDINHLVRGLVADGCVYKPCKKHGKLYSGAGYLITIVPCTPSDKRALKNFLARLRQRGYALHTCLTNPAQTNKQPNF
;
A
#
# COMPACT_ATOMS: atom_id res chain seq x y z
N MET A 1 3.46 4.69 13.04
CA MET A 1 2.60 3.49 12.96
C MET A 1 3.31 2.42 12.14
N LYS A 2 3.27 1.16 12.55
CA LYS A 2 3.91 0.03 11.85
C LYS A 2 2.82 -0.81 11.19
N TYR A 3 2.86 -0.92 9.86
CA TYR A 3 1.89 -1.68 9.07
C TYR A 3 2.38 -3.07 8.66
N SER A 4 3.70 -3.22 8.52
CA SER A 4 4.39 -4.47 8.23
C SER A 4 5.74 -4.52 8.93
N SER A 5 6.29 -5.71 9.17
CA SER A 5 7.68 -5.90 9.59
C SER A 5 8.68 -5.65 8.47
N ASP A 6 8.24 -5.78 7.22
CA ASP A 6 9.04 -5.45 6.04
C ASP A 6 9.06 -3.93 5.83
N LYS A 7 10.27 -3.37 5.73
CA LYS A 7 10.47 -1.91 5.66
C LYS A 7 9.86 -1.35 4.38
N ASP A 8 10.05 -2.02 3.25
CA ASP A 8 9.58 -1.54 1.94
C ASP A 8 8.06 -1.56 1.86
N ILE A 9 7.43 -2.65 2.30
CA ILE A 9 5.96 -2.74 2.40
C ILE A 9 5.43 -1.68 3.37
N ASN A 10 6.10 -1.47 4.50
CA ASN A 10 5.68 -0.46 5.46
C ASN A 10 5.75 0.96 4.88
N HIS A 11 6.81 1.29 4.12
CA HIS A 11 6.92 2.59 3.43
C HIS A 11 5.85 2.76 2.35
N LEU A 12 5.60 1.73 1.54
CA LEU A 12 4.54 1.75 0.52
C LEU A 12 3.15 1.98 1.12
N VAL A 13 2.81 1.24 2.17
CA VAL A 13 1.52 1.40 2.85
C VAL A 13 1.40 2.78 3.49
N ARG A 14 2.49 3.33 4.05
CA ARG A 14 2.50 4.71 4.57
C ARG A 14 2.19 5.74 3.47
N GLY A 15 2.78 5.58 2.28
CA GLY A 15 2.49 6.44 1.13
C GLY A 15 1.01 6.37 0.74
N LEU A 16 0.50 5.15 0.54
CA LEU A 16 -0.91 4.94 0.16
C LEU A 16 -1.88 5.51 1.20
N VAL A 17 -1.59 5.37 2.49
CA VAL A 17 -2.42 5.96 3.55
C VAL A 17 -2.36 7.49 3.54
N ALA A 18 -1.21 8.08 3.24
CA ALA A 18 -1.09 9.53 3.06
C ALA A 18 -1.87 10.03 1.84
N ASP A 19 -1.98 9.21 0.78
CA ASP A 19 -2.77 9.52 -0.43
C ASP A 19 -4.29 9.35 -0.23
N GLY A 20 -4.74 8.97 0.97
CA GLY A 20 -6.16 8.83 1.32
C GLY A 20 -6.67 7.38 1.34
N CYS A 21 -5.79 6.37 1.30
CA CYS A 21 -6.19 4.99 1.55
C CYS A 21 -6.41 4.74 3.05
N VAL A 22 -7.31 3.81 3.37
CA VAL A 22 -7.63 3.45 4.75
C VAL A 22 -6.99 2.11 5.09
N TYR A 23 -6.07 2.11 6.05
CA TYR A 23 -5.53 0.87 6.61
C TYR A 23 -6.39 0.38 7.78
N LYS A 24 -6.84 -0.87 7.71
CA LYS A 24 -7.55 -1.56 8.79
C LYS A 24 -6.69 -2.70 9.34
N PRO A 25 -6.21 -2.61 10.60
CA PRO A 25 -5.54 -3.74 11.23
C PRO A 25 -6.53 -4.90 11.44
N CYS A 26 -6.10 -6.13 11.16
CA CYS A 26 -6.82 -7.35 11.56
C CYS A 26 -5.85 -8.31 12.27
N LYS A 27 -6.37 -9.34 12.94
CA LYS A 27 -5.61 -10.25 13.82
C LYS A 27 -4.35 -10.88 13.19
N LYS A 28 -4.34 -11.15 11.87
CA LYS A 28 -3.21 -11.79 11.17
C LYS A 28 -2.57 -10.92 10.10
N HIS A 29 -3.38 -10.29 9.25
CA HIS A 29 -2.93 -9.44 8.16
C HIS A 29 -3.73 -8.15 8.13
N GLY A 30 -3.08 -7.02 7.90
CA GLY A 30 -3.78 -5.76 7.67
C GLY A 30 -4.55 -5.78 6.36
N LYS A 31 -5.60 -4.99 6.24
CA LYS A 31 -6.30 -4.75 4.99
C LYS A 31 -6.12 -3.29 4.60
N LEU A 32 -5.79 -3.05 3.33
CA LEU A 32 -5.72 -1.71 2.77
C LEU A 32 -6.94 -1.50 1.88
N TYR A 33 -7.69 -0.46 2.19
CA TYR A 33 -8.88 -0.03 1.48
C TYR A 33 -8.62 1.27 0.73
N SER A 34 -9.28 1.43 -0.40
CA SER A 34 -9.36 2.70 -1.12
C SER A 34 -10.10 3.72 -0.29
N GLY A 35 -9.90 5.02 -0.57
CA GLY A 35 -10.73 6.09 -0.01
C GLY A 35 -12.23 5.88 -0.31
N ALA A 36 -12.56 5.17 -1.40
CA ALA A 36 -13.93 4.77 -1.75
C ALA A 36 -14.43 3.49 -1.05
N GLY A 37 -13.66 2.91 -0.13
CA GLY A 37 -14.06 1.73 0.66
C GLY A 37 -13.80 0.36 0.01
N TYR A 38 -13.24 0.31 -1.21
CA TYR A 38 -12.89 -0.94 -1.88
C TYR A 38 -11.62 -1.57 -1.32
N LEU A 39 -11.61 -2.89 -1.14
CA LEU A 39 -10.40 -3.60 -0.71
C LEU A 39 -9.37 -3.60 -1.84
N ILE A 40 -8.23 -2.95 -1.60
CA ILE A 40 -7.10 -2.90 -2.53
C ILE A 40 -6.30 -4.19 -2.40
N THR A 41 -5.75 -4.41 -1.20
CA THR A 41 -4.82 -5.50 -0.96
C THR A 41 -4.75 -5.88 0.51
N ILE A 42 -4.19 -7.06 0.76
CA ILE A 42 -3.88 -7.56 2.09
C ILE A 42 -2.42 -7.18 2.38
N VAL A 43 -2.20 -6.49 3.50
CA VAL A 43 -0.88 -6.10 3.98
C VAL A 43 -0.35 -7.24 4.86
N PRO A 44 0.72 -7.94 4.44
CA PRO A 44 1.31 -8.97 5.28
C PRO A 44 2.01 -8.32 6.47
N CYS A 45 1.63 -8.71 7.69
CA CYS A 45 2.23 -8.18 8.92
C CYS A 45 3.66 -8.68 9.12
N THR A 46 3.91 -9.98 8.87
CA THR A 46 5.23 -10.62 8.98
C THR A 46 5.47 -11.54 7.78
N PRO A 47 5.77 -10.99 6.60
CA PRO A 47 6.09 -11.81 5.45
C PRO A 47 7.40 -12.58 5.73
N SER A 48 7.33 -13.90 5.77
CA SER A 48 8.52 -14.77 5.75
C SER A 48 8.99 -15.05 4.31
N ASP A 49 8.18 -14.67 3.32
CA ASP A 49 8.47 -14.88 1.90
C ASP A 49 9.24 -13.67 1.32
N LYS A 50 10.43 -13.94 0.77
CA LYS A 50 11.27 -12.95 0.08
C LYS A 50 10.56 -12.28 -1.11
N ARG A 51 9.52 -12.93 -1.65
CA ARG A 51 8.70 -12.42 -2.76
C ARG A 51 7.50 -11.59 -2.30
N ALA A 52 7.30 -11.41 -1.00
CA ALA A 52 6.14 -10.69 -0.47
C ALA A 52 6.01 -9.28 -1.03
N LEU A 53 7.12 -8.53 -1.11
CA LEU A 53 7.13 -7.20 -1.74
C LEU A 53 6.70 -7.27 -3.21
N LYS A 54 7.28 -8.17 -4.00
CA LYS A 54 6.94 -8.34 -5.43
C LYS A 54 5.47 -8.70 -5.62
N ASN A 55 4.94 -9.61 -4.82
CA ASN A 55 3.54 -10.02 -4.86
C ASN A 55 2.60 -8.86 -4.46
N PHE A 56 3.00 -8.08 -3.46
CA PHE A 56 2.28 -6.91 -3.00
C PHE A 56 2.21 -5.83 -4.10
N LEU A 57 3.34 -5.51 -4.72
CA LEU A 57 3.42 -4.56 -5.85
C LEU A 57 2.58 -5.03 -7.05
N ALA A 58 2.65 -6.31 -7.40
CA ALA A 58 1.84 -6.88 -8.47
C ALA A 58 0.34 -6.73 -8.18
N ARG A 59 -0.08 -6.94 -6.93
CA ARG A 59 -1.47 -6.72 -6.50
C ARG A 59 -1.91 -5.27 -6.60
N LEU A 60 -1.06 -4.33 -6.20
CA LEU A 60 -1.34 -2.89 -6.35
C LEU A 60 -1.51 -2.49 -7.81
N ARG A 61 -0.59 -2.96 -8.68
CA ARG A 61 -0.65 -2.70 -10.12
C ARG A 61 -1.91 -3.28 -10.76
N GLN A 62 -2.30 -4.50 -10.41
CA GLN A 62 -3.55 -5.11 -10.88
C GLN A 62 -4.79 -4.30 -10.49
N ARG A 63 -4.74 -3.59 -9.36
CA ARG A 63 -5.83 -2.77 -8.84
C ARG A 63 -5.79 -1.31 -9.31
N GLY A 64 -4.86 -0.97 -10.21
CA GLY A 64 -4.73 0.38 -10.77
C GLY A 64 -4.05 1.38 -9.84
N TYR A 65 -3.42 0.95 -8.74
CA TYR A 65 -2.66 1.85 -7.89
C TYR A 65 -1.28 2.07 -8.51
N ALA A 66 -0.99 3.31 -8.89
CA ALA A 66 0.32 3.71 -9.35
C ALA A 66 1.31 3.50 -8.20
N LEU A 67 2.35 2.70 -8.46
CA LEU A 67 3.44 2.53 -7.51
C LEU A 67 4.18 3.87 -7.44
N HIS A 68 3.99 4.63 -6.36
CA HIS A 68 4.93 5.69 -6.01
C HIS A 68 6.28 5.02 -5.79
N THR A 69 7.09 4.97 -6.84
CA THR A 69 8.43 4.40 -6.81
C THR A 69 9.26 5.38 -6.01
N CYS A 70 9.50 5.07 -4.73
CA CYS A 70 10.24 5.94 -3.83
C CYS A 70 11.73 5.97 -4.23
N LEU A 71 12.07 6.80 -5.22
CA LEU A 71 13.41 7.38 -5.36
C LEU A 71 13.39 8.88 -5.73
N THR A 72 12.26 9.58 -5.72
CA THR A 72 12.28 11.01 -6.03
C THR A 72 11.21 11.81 -5.31
N ASN A 73 11.69 12.70 -4.45
CA ASN A 73 11.19 14.03 -4.07
C ASN A 73 9.72 14.22 -3.66
N PRO A 74 9.45 14.90 -2.52
CA PRO A 74 8.11 15.17 -1.99
C PRO A 74 7.32 16.25 -2.77
N ALA A 75 7.43 16.32 -4.10
CA ALA A 75 6.92 17.42 -4.93
C ALA A 75 5.88 17.01 -5.98
N GLN A 76 5.08 15.97 -5.73
CA GLN A 76 3.94 15.63 -6.61
C GLN A 76 2.68 15.47 -5.77
N THR A 77 2.10 16.62 -5.40
CA THR A 77 0.65 16.75 -5.27
C THR A 77 0.03 16.63 -6.67
N ASN A 78 -1.20 16.14 -6.75
CA ASN A 78 -2.02 15.91 -7.96
C ASN A 78 -1.87 14.52 -8.60
N LYS A 79 -2.89 13.65 -8.45
CA LYS A 79 -4.08 13.59 -9.32
C LYS A 79 -4.92 12.37 -8.89
N GLN A 80 -6.08 12.62 -8.30
CA GLN A 80 -7.14 11.61 -8.21
C GLN A 80 -7.66 11.34 -9.63
N PRO A 81 -7.80 10.09 -10.09
CA PRO A 81 -8.57 9.83 -11.30
C PRO A 81 -10.05 10.10 -10.99
N ASN A 82 -10.63 11.00 -11.78
CA ASN A 82 -12.07 11.24 -11.82
C ASN A 82 -12.79 9.95 -12.24
N PHE A 83 -13.93 9.73 -11.57
CA PHE A 83 -14.97 8.70 -11.73
C PHE A 83 -14.99 7.90 -13.03
#